data_AF-A0A2V5VBP8-F1
#
_entry.id   AF-A0A2V5VBP8-F1
#
_cell.length_a   1.000
_cell.length_b   1.000
_cell.length_c   1.000
_cell.angle_alpha   90.00
_cell.angle_beta   90.00
_cell.angle_gamma   90.00
#
_symmetry.space_group_name_H-M   'P 1'
#
loop_
_entity.id
_entity.type
_entity.pdbx_description
1 polymer ?
#
loop_
_entity_poly.entity_id
_entity_poly.type
_entity_poly.pdbx_seq_one_letter_code
_entity_poly.pdbx_strand_id
1 'polypeptide(L)'
;MLCLTVGEVGKNRHARKDRCVRETGRLVSDLRDAQVRLQTLIQLRDETAKGAGENHFPRIEELLSLERESFSAAFAGWQKQAIPKLERVGERLSKWPLAGITWKQICGTVGKTYKRGQRGLVKTIKKPQPENFHAWRKRVKDLWYQLRILQPLNRVVLEKIAADAEVLGELLGREHDFDFLLARLAKERGDEALRDELVQLQKLIRKCGKRLCRDALELGRRFYAEPSKAFAKRISIFVGKRKV
;
A
#
# COMPACT_ATOMS: atom_id res chain seq x y z
N MET A 1 -4.65 2.26 -10.85
CA MET A 1 -5.11 3.15 -11.95
C MET A 1 -5.55 2.36 -13.18
N LEU A 2 -4.67 1.50 -13.74
CA LEU A 2 -4.92 0.76 -14.99
C LEU A 2 -6.12 -0.23 -14.94
N CYS A 3 -6.51 -0.72 -13.76
CA CYS A 3 -7.61 -1.69 -13.61
C CYS A 3 -9.01 -1.14 -13.97
N LEU A 4 -9.22 0.18 -13.93
CA LEU A 4 -10.51 0.79 -14.30
C LEU A 4 -10.75 0.78 -15.82
N THR A 5 -9.70 0.66 -16.62
CA THR A 5 -9.74 0.82 -18.08
C THR A 5 -9.44 -0.48 -18.84
N VAL A 6 -9.23 -1.60 -18.14
CA VAL A 6 -8.88 -2.92 -18.74
C VAL A 6 -9.91 -3.36 -19.78
N GLY A 7 -11.20 -3.06 -19.56
CA GLY A 7 -12.28 -3.45 -20.46
C GLY A 7 -12.20 -2.79 -21.84
N GLU A 8 -11.87 -1.49 -21.89
CA GLU A 8 -11.88 -0.70 -23.13
C GLU A 8 -10.53 -0.68 -23.85
N VAL A 9 -9.42 -0.76 -23.11
CA VAL A 9 -8.07 -0.59 -23.68
C VAL A 9 -7.46 -1.92 -24.14
N GLY A 10 -8.05 -3.04 -23.72
CA GLY A 10 -7.58 -4.39 -24.02
C GLY A 10 -6.43 -4.86 -23.12
N LYS A 11 -6.45 -6.15 -22.76
CA LYS A 11 -5.53 -6.77 -21.79
C LYS A 11 -4.04 -6.59 -22.16
N ASN A 12 -3.71 -6.62 -23.46
CA ASN A 12 -2.33 -6.54 -23.94
C ASN A 12 -1.71 -5.14 -23.79
N ARG A 13 -2.46 -4.07 -24.10
CA ARG A 13 -2.00 -2.69 -23.92
C ARG A 13 -1.83 -2.36 -22.43
N HIS A 14 -2.75 -2.86 -21.60
CA HIS A 14 -2.63 -2.78 -20.13
C HIS A 14 -1.37 -3.48 -19.62
N ALA A 15 -1.15 -4.75 -19.98
CA ALA A 15 -0.01 -5.54 -19.51
C ALA A 15 1.34 -4.93 -19.93
N ARG A 16 1.45 -4.41 -21.16
CA ARG A 16 2.68 -3.75 -21.64
C ARG A 16 3.00 -2.48 -20.85
N LYS A 17 1.97 -1.71 -20.47
CA LYS A 17 2.15 -0.48 -19.70
C LYS A 17 2.50 -0.77 -18.24
N ASP A 18 1.81 -1.74 -17.63
CA ASP A 18 2.11 -2.25 -16.30
C ASP A 18 3.56 -2.75 -16.20
N ARG A 19 4.05 -3.48 -17.23
CA ARG A 19 5.45 -3.91 -17.31
C ARG A 19 6.43 -2.74 -17.33
N CYS A 20 6.19 -1.74 -18.19
CA CYS A 20 7.07 -0.58 -18.32
C CYS A 20 7.17 0.23 -17.01
N VAL A 21 6.05 0.39 -16.29
CA VAL A 21 6.04 1.05 -14.98
C VAL A 21 6.77 0.20 -13.94
N ARG A 22 6.58 -1.13 -13.92
CA ARG A 22 7.31 -2.04 -13.03
C ARG A 22 8.82 -2.00 -13.28
N GLU A 23 9.25 -2.04 -14.54
CA GLU A 23 10.66 -1.93 -14.91
C GLU A 23 11.26 -0.60 -14.48
N THR A 24 10.50 0.49 -14.56
CA THR A 24 10.95 1.79 -14.07
C THR A 24 11.03 1.81 -12.54
N GLY A 25 10.07 1.19 -11.84
CA GLY A 25 10.10 1.05 -10.38
C GLY A 25 11.27 0.19 -9.87
N ARG A 26 11.72 -0.81 -10.66
CA ARG A 26 12.91 -1.62 -10.33
C ARG A 26 14.19 -0.80 -10.19
N LEU A 27 14.28 0.37 -10.84
CA LEU A 27 15.44 1.26 -10.74
C LEU A 27 15.66 1.81 -9.33
N VAL A 28 14.65 1.75 -8.45
CA VAL A 28 14.69 2.31 -7.09
C VAL A 28 14.24 1.31 -6.03
N SER A 29 14.01 0.04 -6.41
CA SER A 29 13.38 -0.93 -5.52
C SER A 29 14.23 -1.16 -4.28
N ASP A 30 15.54 -1.39 -4.44
CA ASP A 30 16.42 -1.71 -3.31
C ASP A 30 16.61 -0.50 -2.38
N LEU A 31 16.72 0.72 -2.94
CA LEU A 31 16.74 1.95 -2.15
C LEU A 31 15.44 2.14 -1.37
N ARG A 32 14.28 1.90 -2.02
CA ARG A 32 12.98 2.01 -1.36
C ARG A 32 12.84 0.95 -0.26
N ASP A 33 13.29 -0.25 -0.52
CA ASP A 33 13.25 -1.37 0.42
C ASP A 33 14.10 -1.08 1.66
N ALA A 34 15.33 -0.59 1.48
CA ALA A 34 16.18 -0.14 2.59
C ALA A 34 15.53 0.99 3.39
N GLN A 35 14.95 1.99 2.71
CA GLN A 35 14.20 3.06 3.36
C GLN A 35 13.02 2.53 4.18
N VAL A 36 12.25 1.57 3.65
CA VAL A 36 11.09 0.98 4.34
C VAL A 36 11.54 0.26 5.61
N ARG A 37 12.64 -0.51 5.56
CA ARG A 37 13.17 -1.20 6.75
C ARG A 37 13.56 -0.21 7.85
N LEU A 38 14.33 0.82 7.50
CA LEU A 38 14.74 1.86 8.46
C LEU A 38 13.53 2.59 9.06
N GLN A 39 12.57 3.00 8.23
CA GLN A 39 11.35 3.67 8.70
C GLN A 39 10.51 2.77 9.61
N THR A 40 10.47 1.47 9.34
CA THR A 40 9.75 0.49 10.16
C THR A 40 10.38 0.38 11.55
N LEU A 41 11.72 0.35 11.63
CA LEU A 41 12.43 0.36 12.90
C LEU A 41 12.13 1.63 13.70
N ILE A 42 12.24 2.80 13.06
CA ILE A 42 11.97 4.11 13.67
C ILE A 42 10.54 4.14 14.24
N GLN A 43 9.54 3.72 13.46
CA GLN A 43 8.15 3.66 13.94
C GLN A 43 7.96 2.71 15.13
N LEU A 44 8.62 1.55 15.13
CA LEU A 44 8.56 0.60 16.25
C LEU A 44 9.19 1.17 17.53
N ARG A 45 10.33 1.86 17.39
CA ARG A 45 11.01 2.56 18.47
C ARG A 45 10.12 3.68 19.03
N ASP A 46 9.56 4.52 18.16
CA ASP A 46 8.74 5.65 18.58
C ASP A 46 7.43 5.20 19.25
N GLU A 47 6.86 4.06 18.86
CA GLU A 47 5.70 3.46 19.54
C GLU A 47 6.00 2.85 20.92
N THR A 48 7.28 2.64 21.25
CA THR A 48 7.71 2.01 22.51
C THR A 48 8.40 2.94 23.48
N ALA A 49 8.95 4.05 22.98
CA ALA A 49 9.54 5.09 23.80
C ALA A 49 8.48 5.62 24.79
N LYS A 50 8.61 5.22 26.07
CA LYS A 50 7.80 5.74 27.18
C LYS A 50 8.33 7.07 27.75
N GLY A 51 9.34 7.64 27.11
CA GLY A 51 10.02 8.89 27.48
C GLY A 51 10.98 9.30 26.36
N ALA A 52 11.33 10.59 26.31
CA ALA A 52 12.19 11.14 25.27
C ALA A 52 13.65 10.70 25.48
N GLY A 53 14.22 9.93 24.54
CA GLY A 53 15.68 9.88 24.33
C GLY A 53 16.36 8.52 24.28
N GLU A 54 15.77 7.41 24.76
CA GLU A 54 16.44 6.12 24.72
C GLU A 54 16.23 5.40 23.38
N ASN A 55 17.28 5.38 22.56
CA ASN A 55 17.34 4.49 21.40
C ASN A 55 17.56 3.05 21.89
N HIS A 56 16.52 2.23 21.79
CA HIS A 56 16.57 0.83 22.22
C HIS A 56 17.25 -0.10 21.20
N PHE A 57 17.51 0.41 19.98
CA PHE A 57 18.06 -0.38 18.87
C PHE A 57 19.18 0.36 18.10
N PRO A 58 20.18 0.94 18.80
CA PRO A 58 21.17 1.80 18.17
C PRO A 58 21.99 1.09 17.09
N ARG A 59 22.40 -0.17 17.32
CA ARG A 59 23.23 -0.91 16.35
C ARG A 59 22.42 -1.35 15.14
N ILE A 60 21.17 -1.79 15.33
CA ILE A 60 20.27 -2.11 14.22
C ILE A 60 19.95 -0.84 13.40
N GLU A 61 19.72 0.30 14.06
CA GLU A 61 19.45 1.56 13.37
C GLU A 61 20.65 2.03 12.54
N GLU A 62 21.87 1.93 13.09
CA GLU A 62 23.10 2.24 12.37
C GLU A 62 23.28 1.33 11.15
N LEU A 63 23.13 0.01 11.30
CA LEU A 63 23.21 -0.97 10.21
C LEU A 63 22.25 -0.61 9.06
N LEU A 64 20.97 -0.35 9.37
CA LEU A 64 19.97 -0.02 8.36
C LEU A 64 20.19 1.35 7.73
N SER A 65 20.72 2.31 8.49
CA SER A 65 21.05 3.64 8.00
C SER A 65 22.21 3.58 7.00
N LEU A 66 23.27 2.85 7.32
CA LEU A 66 24.41 2.59 6.43
C LEU A 66 23.99 1.83 5.16
N GLU A 67 23.12 0.82 5.29
CA GLU A 67 22.53 0.11 4.13
C GLU A 67 21.78 1.09 3.20
N ARG A 68 20.91 1.93 3.77
CA ARG A 68 20.15 2.94 3.01
C ARG A 68 21.07 3.94 2.32
N GLU A 69 22.13 4.40 3.00
CA GLU A 69 23.11 5.33 2.44
C GLU A 69 23.89 4.71 1.29
N SER A 70 24.32 3.46 1.45
CA SER A 70 25.02 2.69 0.43
C SER A 70 24.17 2.56 -0.84
N PHE A 71 22.90 2.20 -0.69
CA PHE A 71 21.97 2.18 -1.83
C PHE A 71 21.71 3.58 -2.39
N SER A 72 21.58 4.61 -1.56
CA SER A 72 21.37 5.97 -2.03
C SER A 72 22.52 6.44 -2.93
N ALA A 73 23.76 6.09 -2.58
CA ALA A 73 24.93 6.35 -3.41
C ALA A 73 24.93 5.49 -4.68
N ALA A 74 24.69 4.18 -4.57
CA ALA A 74 24.67 3.26 -5.71
C ALA A 74 23.59 3.59 -6.76
N PHE A 75 22.46 4.14 -6.32
CA PHE A 75 21.35 4.55 -7.19
C PHE A 75 21.37 6.04 -7.55
N ALA A 76 22.45 6.77 -7.25
CA ALA A 76 22.53 8.19 -7.57
C ALA A 76 22.21 8.47 -9.06
N GLY A 77 21.30 9.41 -9.32
CA GLY A 77 20.91 9.78 -10.68
C GLY A 77 19.90 8.85 -11.36
N TRP A 78 19.31 7.87 -10.65
CA TRP A 78 18.22 7.03 -11.17
C TRP A 78 17.07 7.85 -11.80
N GLN A 79 16.82 9.07 -11.31
CA GLN A 79 15.80 9.98 -11.82
C GLN A 79 15.99 10.30 -13.31
N LYS A 80 17.25 10.43 -13.77
CA LYS A 80 17.57 10.73 -15.18
C LYS A 80 17.06 9.63 -16.12
N GLN A 81 16.96 8.39 -15.66
CA GLN A 81 16.40 7.27 -16.42
C GLN A 81 14.90 7.11 -16.20
N ALA A 82 14.43 7.31 -14.96
CA ALA A 82 13.04 7.07 -14.59
C ALA A 82 12.08 8.15 -15.11
N ILE A 83 12.42 9.43 -15.01
CA ILE A 83 11.55 10.55 -15.40
C ILE A 83 11.13 10.43 -16.87
N PRO A 84 12.05 10.31 -17.86
CA PRO A 84 11.65 10.20 -19.26
C PRO A 84 10.81 8.95 -19.57
N LYS A 85 11.05 7.84 -18.86
CA LYS A 85 10.24 6.62 -19.01
C LYS A 85 8.82 6.84 -18.51
N LEU A 86 8.64 7.52 -17.38
CA LEU A 86 7.32 7.85 -16.80
C LEU A 86 6.58 8.88 -17.64
N GLU A 87 7.25 9.90 -18.17
CA GLU A 87 6.66 10.88 -19.10
C GLU A 87 6.09 10.20 -20.35
N ARG A 88 6.87 9.32 -20.98
CA ARG A 88 6.40 8.49 -22.12
C ARG A 88 5.24 7.56 -21.75
N VAL A 89 5.14 7.13 -20.48
CA VAL A 89 3.96 6.40 -20.01
C VAL A 89 2.77 7.34 -19.95
N GLY A 90 2.92 8.53 -19.37
CA GLY A 90 1.90 9.59 -19.31
C GLY A 90 1.35 9.98 -20.68
N GLU A 91 2.23 10.30 -21.64
CA GLU A 91 1.85 10.66 -23.03
C GLU A 91 1.06 9.56 -23.75
N ARG A 92 1.31 8.30 -23.41
CA ARG A 92 0.59 7.18 -24.02
C ARG A 92 -0.74 6.91 -23.32
N LEU A 93 -0.81 7.16 -22.01
CA LEU A 93 -2.06 7.09 -21.25
C LEU A 93 -3.03 8.19 -21.68
N SER A 94 -2.57 9.39 -22.01
CA SER A 94 -3.43 10.47 -22.51
C SER A 94 -4.10 10.14 -23.86
N LYS A 95 -3.48 9.26 -24.67
CA LYS A 95 -4.00 8.78 -25.96
C LYS A 95 -4.93 7.56 -25.83
N TRP A 96 -5.28 7.14 -24.62
CA TRP A 96 -6.18 6.00 -24.44
C TRP A 96 -7.61 6.35 -24.84
N PRO A 97 -8.32 5.46 -25.56
CA PRO A 97 -9.71 5.68 -25.93
C PRO A 97 -10.59 5.49 -24.68
N LEU A 98 -10.71 6.55 -23.87
CA LEU A 98 -11.52 6.55 -22.65
C LEU A 98 -12.97 6.99 -22.91
N ALA A 99 -13.27 7.50 -24.11
CA ALA A 99 -14.58 8.06 -24.46
C ALA A 99 -15.73 7.03 -24.39
N GLY A 100 -15.45 5.73 -24.56
CA GLY A 100 -16.45 4.67 -24.41
C GLY A 100 -16.78 4.30 -22.96
N ILE A 101 -16.04 4.81 -21.97
CA ILE A 101 -16.23 4.44 -20.57
C ILE A 101 -17.45 5.18 -20.01
N THR A 102 -18.49 4.41 -19.71
CA THR A 102 -19.68 4.92 -19.03
C THR A 102 -19.50 4.96 -17.51
N TRP A 103 -20.17 5.91 -16.86
CA TRP A 103 -20.23 5.98 -15.39
C TRP A 103 -20.79 4.72 -14.73
N LYS A 104 -21.69 4.01 -15.43
CA LYS A 104 -22.22 2.71 -14.99
C LYS A 104 -21.11 1.66 -14.91
N GLN A 105 -20.21 1.60 -15.90
CA GLN A 105 -19.05 0.70 -15.88
C GLN A 105 -18.08 1.07 -14.75
N ILE A 106 -17.83 2.37 -14.51
CA ILE A 106 -16.96 2.83 -13.42
C ILE A 106 -17.53 2.44 -12.06
N CYS A 107 -18.78 2.81 -11.76
CA CYS A 107 -19.43 2.49 -10.49
C CYS A 107 -19.52 0.97 -10.28
N GLY A 108 -19.82 0.22 -11.35
CA GLY A 108 -19.82 -1.25 -11.31
C GLY A 108 -18.44 -1.83 -10.99
N THR A 109 -17.36 -1.25 -11.53
CA THR A 109 -15.99 -1.69 -11.25
C THR A 109 -15.58 -1.38 -9.81
N VAL A 110 -15.89 -0.18 -9.32
CA VAL A 110 -15.67 0.20 -7.91
C VAL A 110 -16.42 -0.73 -6.96
N GLY A 111 -17.70 -1.00 -7.23
CA GLY A 111 -18.49 -1.94 -6.46
C GLY A 111 -17.90 -3.36 -6.43
N LYS A 112 -17.36 -3.83 -7.57
CA LYS A 112 -16.64 -5.12 -7.65
C LYS A 112 -15.36 -5.11 -6.82
N THR A 113 -14.57 -4.03 -6.85
CA THR A 113 -13.35 -3.88 -6.02
C THR A 113 -13.70 -3.88 -4.54
N TYR A 114 -14.72 -3.11 -4.14
CA TYR A 114 -15.22 -3.08 -2.78
C TYR A 114 -15.65 -4.47 -2.30
N LYS A 115 -16.46 -5.19 -3.09
CA LYS A 115 -16.86 -6.58 -2.80
C LYS A 115 -15.67 -7.54 -2.65
N ARG A 116 -14.62 -7.38 -3.46
CA ARG A 116 -13.39 -8.18 -3.34
C ARG A 116 -12.65 -7.85 -2.04
N GLY A 117 -12.64 -6.58 -1.63
CA GLY A 117 -12.14 -6.14 -0.33
C GLY A 117 -12.91 -6.76 0.83
N GLN A 118 -14.25 -6.74 0.78
CA GLN A 118 -15.12 -7.40 1.79
C GLN A 118 -14.80 -8.90 1.91
N ARG A 119 -14.65 -9.61 0.78
CA ARG A 119 -14.26 -11.03 0.78
C ARG A 119 -12.86 -11.24 1.35
N GLY A 120 -11.93 -10.33 1.07
CA GLY A 120 -10.60 -10.30 1.67
C GLY A 120 -10.67 -10.25 3.19
N LEU A 121 -11.41 -9.27 3.74
CA LEU A 121 -11.68 -9.16 5.18
C LEU A 121 -12.23 -10.46 5.77
N VAL A 122 -13.31 -11.01 5.19
CA VAL A 122 -13.93 -12.26 5.69
C VAL A 122 -12.94 -13.42 5.68
N LYS A 123 -12.13 -13.54 4.62
CA LYS A 123 -11.10 -14.58 4.53
C LYS A 123 -10.04 -14.41 5.62
N THR A 124 -9.57 -13.19 5.85
CA THR A 124 -8.58 -12.87 6.88
C THR A 124 -9.12 -13.09 8.29
N ILE A 125 -10.40 -12.78 8.56
CA ILE A 125 -11.05 -13.11 9.84
C ILE A 125 -11.06 -14.61 10.08
N LYS A 126 -11.43 -15.41 9.06
CA LYS A 126 -11.50 -16.88 9.18
C LYS A 126 -10.12 -17.53 9.30
N LYS A 127 -9.13 -17.00 8.59
CA LYS A 127 -7.77 -17.51 8.54
C LYS A 127 -6.78 -16.34 8.57
N PRO A 128 -6.39 -15.85 9.77
CA PRO A 128 -5.47 -14.73 9.90
C PRO A 128 -4.05 -15.21 9.62
N GLN A 129 -3.63 -15.10 8.36
CA GLN A 129 -2.32 -15.51 7.87
C GLN A 129 -1.75 -14.39 7.00
N PRO A 130 -0.41 -14.20 6.97
CA PRO A 130 0.22 -13.10 6.25
C PRO A 130 -0.24 -12.98 4.79
N GLU A 131 -0.44 -14.11 4.09
CA GLU A 131 -0.88 -14.11 2.69
C GLU A 131 -2.29 -13.53 2.52
N ASN A 132 -3.18 -13.75 3.49
CA ASN A 132 -4.54 -13.21 3.46
C ASN A 132 -4.55 -11.71 3.80
N PHE A 133 -3.73 -11.26 4.75
CA PHE A 133 -3.53 -9.83 5.02
C PHE A 133 -2.97 -9.12 3.79
N HIS A 134 -1.93 -9.68 3.17
CA HIS A 134 -1.32 -9.14 1.96
C HIS A 134 -2.30 -9.11 0.77
N ALA A 135 -3.06 -10.19 0.55
CA ALA A 135 -4.07 -10.23 -0.51
C ALA A 135 -5.19 -9.21 -0.28
N TRP A 136 -5.63 -9.04 0.97
CA TRP A 136 -6.64 -8.05 1.33
C TRP A 136 -6.11 -6.63 1.13
N ARG A 137 -4.88 -6.33 1.55
CA ARG A 137 -4.21 -5.04 1.33
C ARG A 137 -4.22 -4.62 -0.13
N LYS A 138 -3.90 -5.54 -1.05
CA LYS A 138 -3.95 -5.27 -2.50
C LYS A 138 -5.33 -4.74 -2.93
N ARG A 139 -6.41 -5.33 -2.40
CA ARG A 139 -7.79 -4.90 -2.71
C ARG A 139 -8.15 -3.56 -2.08
N VAL A 140 -7.68 -3.29 -0.87
CA VAL A 140 -7.85 -1.98 -0.21
C VAL A 140 -7.13 -0.90 -1.02
N LYS A 141 -5.87 -1.12 -1.42
CA LYS A 141 -5.11 -0.18 -2.26
C LYS A 141 -5.75 0.03 -3.63
N ASP A 142 -6.23 -1.05 -4.28
CA ASP A 142 -7.00 -0.95 -5.53
C ASP A 142 -8.19 0.02 -5.38
N LEU A 143 -8.97 -0.15 -4.30
CA LEU A 143 -10.14 0.68 -4.02
C LEU A 143 -9.75 2.13 -3.68
N TRP A 144 -8.73 2.33 -2.84
CA TRP A 144 -8.23 3.66 -2.48
C TRP A 144 -7.85 4.47 -3.71
N TYR A 145 -7.08 3.89 -4.64
CA TYR A 145 -6.73 4.57 -5.89
C TYR A 145 -7.95 4.90 -6.75
N GLN A 146 -8.95 4.01 -6.78
CA GLN A 146 -10.20 4.28 -7.50
C GLN A 146 -10.97 5.45 -6.87
N LEU A 147 -11.05 5.50 -5.54
CA LEU A 147 -11.72 6.59 -4.82
C LEU A 147 -11.00 7.93 -5.02
N ARG A 148 -9.66 7.94 -5.02
CA ARG A 148 -8.87 9.15 -5.32
C ARG A 148 -9.18 9.73 -6.70
N ILE A 149 -9.36 8.88 -7.71
CA ILE A 149 -9.75 9.33 -9.06
C ILE A 149 -11.16 9.94 -9.04
N LEU A 150 -12.05 9.41 -8.20
CA LEU A 150 -13.44 9.83 -8.11
C LEU A 150 -13.65 11.03 -7.19
N GLN A 151 -12.66 11.41 -6.37
CA GLN A 151 -12.73 12.55 -5.43
C GLN A 151 -13.39 13.82 -6.03
N PRO A 152 -13.10 14.21 -7.29
CA PRO A 152 -13.74 15.39 -7.90
C PRO A 152 -15.26 15.32 -8.07
N LEU A 153 -15.91 14.15 -7.93
CA LEU A 153 -17.38 14.02 -8.01
C LEU A 153 -18.07 14.51 -6.73
N ASN A 154 -17.46 14.28 -5.57
CA ASN A 154 -17.92 14.78 -4.28
C ASN A 154 -16.75 14.75 -3.31
N ARG A 155 -16.06 15.88 -3.20
CA ARG A 155 -14.80 15.96 -2.44
C ARG A 155 -15.01 15.57 -0.98
N VAL A 156 -16.00 16.17 -0.31
CA VAL A 156 -16.25 15.96 1.13
C VAL A 156 -16.44 14.47 1.47
N VAL A 157 -17.29 13.77 0.73
CA VAL A 157 -17.60 12.35 1.06
C VAL A 157 -16.52 11.40 0.56
N LEU A 158 -16.03 11.57 -0.67
CA LEU A 158 -15.09 10.63 -1.26
C LEU A 158 -13.67 10.78 -0.72
N GLU A 159 -13.28 11.98 -0.30
CA GLU A 159 -12.01 12.21 0.40
C GLU A 159 -11.97 11.48 1.72
N LYS A 160 -13.05 11.55 2.51
CA LYS A 160 -13.16 10.80 3.78
C LYS A 160 -13.09 9.29 3.58
N ILE A 161 -13.84 8.73 2.62
CA ILE A 161 -13.80 7.29 2.34
C ILE A 161 -12.41 6.88 1.81
N ALA A 162 -11.76 7.72 1.00
CA ALA A 162 -10.40 7.46 0.54
C ALA A 162 -9.41 7.48 1.71
N ALA A 163 -9.52 8.42 2.64
CA ALA A 163 -8.68 8.48 3.84
C ALA A 163 -8.86 7.23 4.72
N ASP A 164 -10.10 6.79 4.95
CA ASP A 164 -10.35 5.55 5.71
C ASP A 164 -9.73 4.32 5.02
N ALA A 165 -9.83 4.23 3.68
CA ALA A 165 -9.20 3.17 2.90
C ALA A 165 -7.67 3.26 2.94
N GLU A 166 -7.11 4.46 2.99
CA GLU A 166 -5.67 4.70 3.11
C GLU A 166 -5.16 4.20 4.46
N VAL A 167 -5.77 4.63 5.56
CA VAL A 167 -5.43 4.20 6.92
C VAL A 167 -5.51 2.67 7.03
N LEU A 168 -6.58 2.06 6.52
CA LEU A 168 -6.69 0.59 6.49
C LEU A 168 -5.57 -0.05 5.66
N GLY A 169 -5.22 0.52 4.51
CA GLY A 169 -4.16 0.03 3.65
C GLY A 169 -2.75 0.18 4.25
N GLU A 170 -2.53 1.21 5.06
CA GLU A 170 -1.29 1.41 5.84
C GLU A 170 -1.21 0.43 6.99
N LEU A 171 -2.27 0.26 7.79
CA LEU A 171 -2.31 -0.77 8.84
C LEU A 171 -1.99 -2.16 8.28
N LEU A 172 -2.62 -2.54 7.17
CA LEU A 172 -2.33 -3.81 6.50
C LEU A 172 -0.92 -3.89 5.87
N GLY A 173 -0.28 -2.75 5.60
CA GLY A 173 1.07 -2.68 5.06
C GLY A 173 2.14 -2.94 6.11
N ARG A 174 1.95 -2.39 7.30
CA ARG A 174 2.92 -2.48 8.39
C ARG A 174 3.21 -3.91 8.86
N GLU A 175 2.24 -4.84 8.77
CA GLU A 175 2.50 -6.25 9.07
C GLU A 175 3.52 -6.85 8.09
N HIS A 176 3.39 -6.55 6.80
CA HIS A 176 4.38 -6.94 5.80
C HIS A 176 5.73 -6.27 6.04
N ASP A 177 5.73 -4.99 6.42
CA ASP A 177 6.95 -4.25 6.70
C ASP A 177 7.72 -4.86 7.90
N PHE A 178 7.00 -5.37 8.92
CA PHE A 178 7.60 -6.11 10.04
C PHE A 178 8.28 -7.40 9.59
N ASP A 179 7.59 -8.23 8.80
CA ASP A 179 8.16 -9.46 8.26
C ASP A 179 9.37 -9.16 7.35
N PHE A 180 9.27 -8.08 6.57
CA PHE A 180 10.33 -7.64 5.69
C PHE A 180 11.59 -7.19 6.44
N LEU A 181 11.42 -6.44 7.53
CA LEU A 181 12.50 -6.06 8.43
C LEU A 181 13.14 -7.30 9.08
N LEU A 182 12.33 -8.20 9.63
CA LEU A 182 12.81 -9.43 10.27
C LEU A 182 13.57 -10.34 9.29
N ALA A 183 13.10 -10.46 8.05
CA ALA A 183 13.76 -11.25 7.02
C ALA A 183 15.16 -10.70 6.68
N ARG A 184 15.34 -9.37 6.66
CA ARG A 184 16.66 -8.75 6.46
C ARG A 184 17.58 -9.01 7.65
N LEU A 185 17.08 -8.81 8.86
CA LEU A 185 17.85 -8.97 10.09
C LEU A 185 18.16 -10.44 10.41
N ALA A 186 17.43 -11.39 9.83
CA ALA A 186 17.75 -12.80 9.93
C ALA A 186 19.13 -13.14 9.33
N LYS A 187 19.65 -12.33 8.41
CA LYS A 187 20.99 -12.49 7.84
C LYS A 187 22.10 -12.13 8.83
N GLU A 188 21.80 -11.34 9.85
CA GLU A 188 22.75 -10.87 10.87
C GLU A 188 22.70 -11.71 12.16
N ARG A 189 22.02 -12.87 12.15
CA ARG A 189 21.84 -13.72 13.34
C ARG A 189 23.16 -14.25 13.94
N GLY A 190 24.21 -14.31 13.13
CA GLY A 190 25.55 -14.72 13.57
C GLY A 190 26.32 -13.64 14.31
N ASP A 191 25.87 -12.38 14.23
CA ASP A 191 26.54 -11.26 14.90
C ASP A 191 26.11 -11.20 16.38
N GLU A 192 27.04 -11.51 17.28
CA GLU A 192 26.80 -11.47 18.72
C GLU A 192 26.51 -10.06 19.21
N ALA A 193 27.04 -9.04 18.53
CA ALA A 193 26.84 -7.64 18.86
C ALA A 193 25.38 -7.18 18.69
N LEU A 194 24.61 -7.84 17.82
CA LEU A 194 23.22 -7.53 17.52
C LEU A 194 22.23 -8.45 18.27
N ARG A 195 22.70 -9.51 18.92
CA ARG A 195 21.85 -10.59 19.46
C ARG A 195 20.76 -10.07 20.40
N ASP A 196 21.12 -9.21 21.35
CA ASP A 196 20.17 -8.70 22.34
C ASP A 196 19.13 -7.76 21.71
N GLU A 197 19.56 -6.81 20.86
CA GLU A 197 18.67 -5.92 20.12
C GLU A 197 17.70 -6.71 19.22
N LEU A 198 18.18 -7.77 18.56
CA LEU A 198 17.35 -8.64 17.71
C LEU A 198 16.28 -9.38 18.52
N VAL A 199 16.61 -9.91 19.70
CA VAL A 199 15.63 -10.58 20.57
C VAL A 199 14.59 -9.58 21.07
N GLN A 200 15.00 -8.38 21.48
CA GLN A 200 14.09 -7.33 21.93
C GLN A 200 13.15 -6.87 20.80
N LEU A 201 13.70 -6.60 19.61
CA LEU A 201 12.94 -6.19 18.44
C LEU A 201 11.92 -7.25 18.00
N GLN A 202 12.29 -8.54 18.02
CA GLN A 202 11.37 -9.63 17.72
C GLN A 202 10.20 -9.69 18.72
N LYS A 203 10.48 -9.53 20.02
CA LYS A 203 9.43 -9.48 21.05
C LYS A 203 8.49 -8.29 20.81
N LEU A 204 9.06 -7.14 20.46
CA LEU A 204 8.30 -5.94 20.15
C LEU A 204 7.40 -6.12 18.92
N ILE A 205 7.96 -6.59 17.81
CA ILE A 205 7.20 -6.86 16.57
C ILE A 205 6.05 -7.82 16.84
N ARG A 206 6.25 -8.89 17.62
CA ARG A 206 5.16 -9.81 18.00
C ARG A 206 4.04 -9.10 18.76
N LYS A 207 4.38 -8.20 19.67
CA LYS A 207 3.41 -7.42 20.45
C LYS A 207 2.66 -6.42 19.57
N CYS A 208 3.37 -5.63 18.78
CA CYS A 208 2.78 -4.64 17.87
C CYS A 208 1.95 -5.31 16.77
N GLY A 209 2.42 -6.41 16.19
CA GLY A 209 1.72 -7.18 15.17
C GLY A 209 0.35 -7.67 15.63
N LYS A 210 0.23 -8.19 16.86
CA LYS A 210 -1.08 -8.61 17.43
C LYS A 210 -2.07 -7.44 17.52
N ARG A 211 -1.61 -6.29 18.03
CA ARG A 211 -2.43 -5.06 18.13
C ARG A 211 -2.86 -4.60 16.73
N LEU A 212 -1.91 -4.54 15.81
CA LEU A 212 -2.11 -4.09 14.45
C LEU A 212 -3.10 -4.97 13.67
N CYS A 213 -3.00 -6.30 13.78
CA CYS A 213 -3.97 -7.21 13.18
C CYS A 213 -5.38 -6.97 13.72
N ARG A 214 -5.53 -6.80 15.04
CA ARG A 214 -6.83 -6.50 15.66
C ARG A 214 -7.40 -5.18 15.13
N ASP A 215 -6.60 -4.13 15.15
CA ASP A 215 -7.04 -2.79 14.75
C ASP A 215 -7.38 -2.74 13.24
N ALA A 216 -6.61 -3.43 12.39
CA ALA A 216 -6.91 -3.57 10.97
C ALA A 216 -8.23 -4.32 10.74
N LEU A 217 -8.50 -5.39 11.49
CA LEU A 217 -9.76 -6.14 11.38
C LEU A 217 -10.96 -5.30 11.85
N GLU A 218 -10.84 -4.56 12.95
CA GLU A 218 -11.89 -3.67 13.44
C GLU A 218 -12.20 -2.56 12.44
N LEU A 219 -11.17 -1.84 11.97
CA LEU A 219 -11.33 -0.80 10.96
C LEU A 219 -11.90 -1.38 9.67
N GLY A 220 -11.44 -2.55 9.26
CA GLY A 220 -11.98 -3.29 8.13
C GLY A 220 -13.47 -3.57 8.26
N ARG A 221 -13.94 -4.04 9.42
CA ARG A 221 -15.38 -4.27 9.67
C ARG A 221 -16.20 -3.00 9.52
N ARG A 222 -15.72 -1.88 10.07
CA ARG A 222 -16.39 -0.57 9.94
C ARG A 222 -16.41 -0.09 8.50
N PHE A 223 -15.28 -0.14 7.81
CA PHE A 223 -15.14 0.30 6.42
C PHE A 223 -16.00 -0.52 5.44
N TYR A 224 -16.11 -1.83 5.70
CA TYR A 224 -16.82 -2.80 4.87
C TYR A 224 -18.25 -3.11 5.34
N ALA A 225 -18.81 -2.31 6.26
CA ALA A 225 -20.14 -2.54 6.84
C ALA A 225 -21.28 -2.39 5.82
N GLU A 226 -21.14 -1.48 4.86
CA GLU A 226 -22.15 -1.26 3.82
C GLU A 226 -22.14 -2.41 2.80
N PRO A 227 -23.30 -2.92 2.32
CA PRO A 227 -23.34 -3.88 1.23
C PRO A 227 -22.73 -3.31 -0.07
N SER A 228 -21.95 -4.10 -0.81
CA SER A 228 -21.24 -3.60 -2.02
C SER A 228 -22.16 -2.97 -3.08
N LYS A 229 -23.41 -3.44 -3.19
CA LYS A 229 -24.41 -2.87 -4.12
C LYS A 229 -24.87 -1.47 -3.66
N ALA A 230 -25.05 -1.28 -2.36
CA ALA A 230 -25.40 0.01 -1.77
C ALA A 230 -24.24 0.99 -1.94
N PHE A 231 -23.01 0.55 -1.67
CA PHE A 231 -21.80 1.36 -1.88
C PHE A 231 -21.71 1.85 -3.34
N ALA A 232 -21.85 0.96 -4.32
CA ALA A 232 -21.83 1.33 -5.73
C ALA A 232 -22.97 2.31 -6.11
N LYS A 233 -24.18 2.10 -5.58
CA LYS A 233 -25.32 3.00 -5.77
C LYS A 233 -25.02 4.39 -5.19
N ARG A 234 -24.45 4.47 -3.98
CA ARG A 234 -24.03 5.71 -3.34
C ARG A 234 -23.03 6.49 -4.19
N ILE A 235 -22.02 5.83 -4.74
CA ILE A 235 -21.08 6.47 -5.68
C ILE A 235 -21.79 6.99 -6.94
N SER A 236 -22.74 6.22 -7.50
CA SER A 236 -23.46 6.61 -8.71
C SER A 236 -24.33 7.87 -8.54
N ILE A 237 -24.79 8.15 -7.32
CA ILE A 237 -25.57 9.38 -7.01
C ILE A 237 -24.73 10.63 -7.24
N PHE A 238 -23.42 10.59 -6.92
CA PHE A 238 -22.54 11.74 -7.12
C PHE A 238 -22.30 12.07 -8.59
N VAL A 239 -22.39 11.07 -9.47
CA VAL A 239 -22.34 11.28 -10.92
C VAL A 239 -23.58 12.06 -11.38
N GLY A 240 -24.77 11.69 -10.89
CA GLY A 240 -26.03 12.33 -11.28
C GLY A 240 -26.11 13.81 -10.87
N LYS A 241 -25.47 14.19 -9.76
CA LYS A 241 -25.40 15.57 -9.27
C LYS A 241 -24.47 16.49 -10.08
N ARG A 242 -23.66 15.93 -10.99
CA ARG A 242 -22.72 16.68 -11.83
C ARG A 242 -23.32 17.16 -13.16
N LYS A 243 -24.63 17.01 -13.36
CA LYS A 243 -25.35 17.68 -14.45
C LYS A 243 -25.50 19.17 -14.12
N VAL A 244 -24.42 19.94 -14.28
CA VAL A 244 -24.39 21.38 -14.52
C VAL A 244 -23.26 21.63 -15.50
#